data_AF-A0A4Q6XTQ6-F1
#
_entry.id   AF-A0A4Q6XTQ6-F1
#
_cell.length_a   1.000
_cell.length_b   1.000
_cell.length_c   1.000
_cell.angle_alpha   90.00
_cell.angle_beta   90.00
_cell.angle_gamma   90.00
#
_symmetry.space_group_name_H-M   'P 1'
#
loop_
_entity.id
_entity.type
_entity.pdbx_description
1 polymer ?
#
loop_
_entity_poly.entity_id
_entity_poly.type
_entity_poly.pdbx_seq_one_letter_code
_entity_poly.pdbx_strand_id
1 'polypeptide(L)'
;MERTCFRGGNIPARTKRLIRASTYINKVMNRTIIININSIVFHIEEDAYDTLRSYMIDIKKHFGNTAESKEILEDIENRIAEMFNERIQTGRKEVINLEDVQRVITQMGQVSDFEESEGTAANEDFRHEQRAGQAPHVEYVGKKLMRDPDDKMLGGVCSGLARYFGIEPIWIRILLVLFFLLGGSGVLAYIILWIVMPIAETRADKMAMRGEEPNLQNFKKSFDEEAKSLSETFSDTGERHDRGSRTAGNLLSGCLGLIGKMIAWIMLIFAGLNLLGLFIFYVFNMMNFFGLENPMFFPPLKGLATNDGIIALTFGFLAIAIPFFALFFWLTRILFKTDKLNSYLSLTMFAAWIVSIVGIIYYCIATAQDFREKSTINVQKNIQRQEVYYFDEKDIRVLDASEQDSLQSKFNIQLDGQDLRNYLHSDINIYFESIDSLSQPYIQYSYSAKGKTYQLASERAHNIAYEAIQEGSTFLFPSHFLLMKNTLDRDQQVRVTVYLPKGARVVLQRSIEPKIRDISYWECLNNYPEAAQQKYTEWTMSGAGLVCVQKPQPLPKEEEEQEAVKSKMKALLEEIKDKKDSIIRIDGSDVTIEVKDNSVRINTKKQEEN
;
A
#
# COMPACT_ATOMS: atom_id res chain seq x y z
N MET A 1 52.42 -9.16 36.43
CA MET A 1 53.78 -8.88 36.93
C MET A 1 54.65 -10.08 36.58
N GLU A 2 55.83 -9.82 36.01
CA GLU A 2 57.02 -10.69 35.77
C GLU A 2 56.98 -12.25 35.69
N ARG A 3 57.60 -12.77 34.59
CA ARG A 3 58.56 -13.91 34.47
C ARG A 3 58.10 -15.34 34.90
N THR A 4 58.57 -16.49 34.39
CA THR A 4 59.77 -16.98 33.63
C THR A 4 59.39 -18.38 33.02
N CYS A 5 59.76 -18.81 31.79
CA CYS A 5 61.03 -19.39 31.29
C CYS A 5 61.62 -20.56 32.15
N PHE A 6 62.18 -21.68 31.66
CA PHE A 6 62.52 -22.20 30.31
C PHE A 6 62.83 -23.74 30.33
N ARG A 7 63.01 -24.39 29.15
CA ARG A 7 63.63 -25.72 28.76
C ARG A 7 64.22 -26.69 29.83
N GLY A 8 64.37 -28.02 29.63
CA GLY A 8 64.23 -28.93 28.45
C GLY A 8 65.33 -30.04 28.47
N GLY A 9 65.07 -31.28 27.99
CA GLY A 9 65.98 -32.45 28.18
C GLY A 9 66.01 -33.53 27.06
N ASN A 10 66.99 -34.46 27.15
CA ASN A 10 67.54 -35.40 26.13
C ASN A 10 66.70 -36.69 25.82
N ILE A 11 66.61 -37.30 24.60
CA ILE A 11 67.55 -38.12 23.74
C ILE A 11 67.91 -39.52 24.35
N PRO A 12 68.09 -40.69 23.64
CA PRO A 12 67.57 -41.30 22.36
C PRO A 12 67.27 -42.86 22.43
N ALA A 13 66.97 -43.56 21.29
CA ALA A 13 67.58 -44.88 20.95
C ALA A 13 67.34 -45.42 19.50
N ARG A 14 68.46 -45.92 18.92
CA ARG A 14 68.75 -46.72 17.70
C ARG A 14 67.77 -47.88 17.34
N THR A 15 67.72 -48.47 16.12
CA THR A 15 68.82 -49.21 15.43
C THR A 15 68.54 -49.62 13.95
N LYS A 16 69.56 -49.50 13.06
CA LYS A 16 69.88 -50.15 11.73
C LYS A 16 68.74 -50.59 10.77
N ARG A 17 68.67 -50.16 9.48
CA ARG A 17 69.49 -50.60 8.28
C ARG A 17 69.42 -52.13 8.02
N LEU A 18 69.04 -52.68 6.83
CA LEU A 18 69.42 -52.35 5.43
C LEU A 18 68.60 -53.18 4.38
N ILE A 19 68.55 -52.72 3.10
CA ILE A 19 68.42 -53.52 1.83
C ILE A 19 67.05 -54.22 1.62
N ARG A 20 66.30 -54.18 0.49
CA ARG A 20 66.40 -53.67 -0.92
C ARG A 20 64.93 -53.46 -1.41
N ALA A 21 64.53 -52.82 -2.52
CA ALA A 21 65.20 -52.19 -3.67
C ALA A 21 64.28 -51.09 -4.31
N SER A 22 64.41 -50.90 -5.64
CA SER A 22 63.52 -50.26 -6.65
C SER A 22 62.04 -49.99 -6.25
N THR A 23 61.42 -48.86 -6.59
CA THR A 23 61.55 -48.11 -7.86
C THR A 23 61.49 -46.60 -7.69
N TYR A 24 62.42 -45.88 -8.32
CA TYR A 24 62.29 -44.45 -8.60
C TYR A 24 61.16 -44.24 -9.62
N ILE A 25 60.07 -43.58 -9.24
CA ILE A 25 59.25 -42.86 -10.21
C ILE A 25 59.86 -41.48 -10.32
N ASN A 26 60.55 -41.21 -11.43
CA ASN A 26 60.88 -39.86 -11.83
C ASN A 26 59.57 -39.11 -12.10
N LYS A 27 59.07 -38.37 -11.11
CA LYS A 27 58.16 -37.26 -11.42
C LYS A 27 59.01 -36.18 -12.06
N VAL A 28 59.11 -36.24 -13.39
CA VAL A 28 59.64 -35.14 -14.20
C VAL A 28 58.85 -33.90 -13.81
N MET A 29 59.54 -32.80 -13.48
CA MET A 29 58.87 -31.52 -13.37
C MET A 29 58.62 -31.05 -14.80
N ASN A 30 57.40 -31.29 -15.30
CA ASN A 30 56.95 -30.74 -16.58
C ASN A 30 57.13 -29.21 -16.50
N ARG A 31 57.70 -28.62 -17.55
CA ARG A 31 57.92 -27.17 -17.57
C ARG A 31 56.57 -26.48 -17.64
N THR A 32 56.43 -25.33 -17.01
CA THR A 32 55.22 -24.52 -17.13
C THR A 32 55.41 -23.48 -18.22
N ILE A 33 54.43 -23.40 -19.11
CA ILE A 33 54.33 -22.41 -20.18
C ILE A 33 53.25 -21.42 -19.78
N ILE A 34 53.57 -20.13 -19.90
CA ILE A 34 52.60 -19.05 -19.71
C ILE A 34 51.93 -18.81 -21.07
N ILE A 35 50.61 -18.96 -21.13
CA ILE A 35 49.83 -18.64 -22.33
C ILE A 35 48.80 -17.55 -22.03
N ASN A 36 48.36 -16.89 -23.09
CA ASN A 36 47.27 -15.92 -23.06
C ASN A 36 46.15 -16.44 -23.96
N ILE A 37 44.95 -16.62 -23.41
CA ILE A 37 43.72 -16.95 -24.15
C ILE A 37 42.72 -15.83 -23.85
N ASN A 38 42.24 -15.17 -24.90
CA ASN A 38 41.49 -13.91 -24.88
C ASN A 38 41.76 -12.98 -23.67
N SER A 39 43.00 -12.47 -23.58
CA SER A 39 43.46 -11.54 -22.54
C SER A 39 43.56 -12.10 -21.11
N ILE A 40 43.30 -13.39 -20.90
CA ILE A 40 43.48 -14.08 -19.61
C ILE A 40 44.77 -14.91 -19.65
N VAL A 41 45.60 -14.75 -18.63
CA VAL A 41 46.90 -15.43 -18.50
C VAL A 41 46.74 -16.74 -17.72
N PHE A 42 47.20 -17.84 -18.30
CA PHE A 42 47.17 -19.18 -17.69
C PHE A 42 48.57 -19.80 -17.62
N HIS A 43 48.83 -20.56 -16.54
CA HIS A 43 50.02 -21.38 -16.40
C HIS A 43 49.66 -22.84 -16.73
N ILE A 44 50.30 -23.44 -17.73
CA ILE A 44 49.97 -24.77 -18.25
C ILE A 44 51.22 -25.65 -18.31
N GLU A 45 51.11 -26.95 -18.02
CA GLU A 45 52.20 -27.91 -18.20
C GLU A 45 52.58 -28.09 -19.70
N GLU A 46 53.86 -28.35 -20.01
CA GLU A 46 54.41 -28.43 -21.38
C GLU A 46 53.69 -29.44 -22.29
N ASP A 47 53.34 -30.62 -21.76
CA ASP A 47 52.58 -31.67 -22.44
C ASP A 47 51.09 -31.33 -22.62
N ALA A 48 50.51 -30.63 -21.65
CA ALA A 48 49.16 -30.08 -21.72
C ALA A 48 49.05 -28.95 -22.76
N TYR A 49 50.09 -28.11 -22.87
CA TYR A 49 50.19 -27.04 -23.85
C TYR A 49 50.23 -27.58 -25.30
N ASP A 50 51.06 -28.59 -25.60
CA ASP A 50 51.14 -29.15 -26.95
C ASP A 50 49.81 -29.82 -27.38
N THR A 51 49.09 -30.42 -26.44
CA THR A 51 47.74 -30.97 -26.67
C THR A 51 46.74 -29.86 -27.00
N LEU A 52 46.68 -28.81 -26.17
CA LEU A 52 45.80 -27.66 -26.39
C LEU A 52 46.12 -26.91 -27.68
N ARG A 53 47.41 -26.74 -27.98
CA ARG A 53 47.90 -26.08 -29.20
C ARG A 53 47.47 -26.83 -30.45
N SER A 54 47.55 -28.16 -30.46
CA SER A 54 47.08 -28.99 -31.57
C SER A 54 45.59 -28.79 -31.79
N TYR A 55 44.78 -28.91 -30.73
CA TYR A 55 43.34 -28.67 -30.76
C TYR A 55 42.96 -27.27 -31.29
N MET A 56 43.64 -26.22 -30.84
CA MET A 56 43.42 -24.85 -31.33
C MET A 56 43.81 -24.66 -32.80
N ILE A 57 44.83 -25.38 -33.30
CA ILE A 57 45.19 -25.38 -34.73
C ILE A 57 44.08 -26.03 -35.56
N ASP A 58 43.50 -27.14 -35.10
CA ASP A 58 42.42 -27.84 -35.81
C ASP A 58 41.14 -26.99 -35.88
N ILE A 59 40.73 -26.37 -34.76
CA ILE A 59 39.62 -25.39 -34.75
C ILE A 59 39.89 -24.26 -35.74
N LYS A 60 41.08 -23.64 -35.67
CA LYS A 60 41.43 -22.52 -36.55
C LYS A 60 41.47 -22.91 -38.03
N LYS A 61 41.87 -24.14 -38.35
CA LYS A 61 41.87 -24.68 -39.71
C LYS A 61 40.45 -24.91 -40.25
N HIS A 62 39.53 -25.35 -39.39
CA HIS A 62 38.13 -25.60 -39.76
C HIS A 62 37.34 -24.29 -39.93
N PHE A 63 37.37 -23.42 -38.91
CA PHE A 63 36.56 -22.19 -38.90
C PHE A 63 37.22 -21.02 -39.65
N GLY A 64 38.55 -20.95 -39.73
CA GLY A 64 39.30 -19.76 -40.17
C GLY A 64 39.26 -19.40 -41.68
N ASN A 65 38.44 -20.06 -42.49
CA ASN A 65 38.40 -19.85 -43.95
C ASN A 65 37.50 -18.68 -44.40
N THR A 66 36.70 -18.09 -43.51
CA THR A 66 35.80 -16.97 -43.81
C THR A 66 36.20 -15.73 -43.01
N ALA A 67 36.13 -14.54 -43.62
CA ALA A 67 36.55 -13.28 -42.98
C ALA A 67 35.73 -12.92 -41.72
N GLU A 68 34.51 -13.43 -41.60
CA GLU A 68 33.61 -13.23 -40.45
C GLU A 68 33.81 -14.28 -39.33
N SER A 69 34.44 -15.43 -39.61
CA SER A 69 34.65 -16.49 -38.61
C SER A 69 35.58 -16.12 -37.45
N LYS A 70 36.16 -14.93 -37.46
CA LYS A 70 37.02 -14.43 -36.39
C LYS A 70 36.25 -14.31 -35.06
N GLU A 71 34.99 -13.88 -35.11
CA GLU A 71 34.10 -13.77 -33.94
C GLU A 71 33.87 -15.14 -33.28
N ILE A 72 33.67 -16.18 -34.10
CA ILE A 72 33.40 -17.55 -33.65
C ILE A 72 34.64 -18.13 -32.95
N LEU A 73 35.84 -17.87 -33.48
CA LEU A 73 37.08 -18.28 -32.85
C LEU A 73 37.28 -17.57 -31.49
N GLU A 74 36.93 -16.28 -31.41
CA GLU A 74 37.01 -15.49 -30.17
C GLU A 74 36.01 -15.98 -29.10
N ASP A 75 34.78 -16.36 -29.50
CA ASP A 75 33.78 -16.97 -28.61
C ASP A 75 34.16 -18.39 -28.15
N ILE A 76 34.79 -19.18 -29.01
CA ILE A 76 35.35 -20.50 -28.64
C ILE A 76 36.51 -20.33 -27.66
N GLU A 77 37.44 -19.39 -27.91
CA GLU A 77 38.54 -19.05 -26.99
C GLU A 77 38.03 -18.54 -25.64
N ASN A 78 36.99 -17.69 -25.63
CA ASN A 78 36.29 -17.25 -24.42
C ASN A 78 35.76 -18.43 -23.60
N ARG A 79 35.05 -19.37 -24.24
CA ARG A 79 34.48 -20.53 -23.54
C ARG A 79 35.56 -21.48 -23.00
N ILE A 80 36.64 -21.66 -23.74
CA ILE A 80 37.81 -22.43 -23.27
C ILE A 80 38.45 -21.76 -22.05
N ALA A 81 38.63 -20.44 -22.06
CA ALA A 81 39.16 -19.69 -20.92
C ALA A 81 38.22 -19.73 -19.68
N GLU A 82 36.91 -19.67 -19.89
CA GLU A 82 35.90 -19.79 -18.83
C GLU A 82 36.02 -21.14 -18.08
N MET A 83 36.05 -22.25 -18.81
CA MET A 83 36.17 -23.59 -18.19
C MET A 83 37.53 -23.82 -17.52
N PHE A 84 38.62 -23.27 -18.06
CA PHE A 84 39.92 -23.34 -17.38
C PHE A 84 39.91 -22.56 -16.06
N ASN A 85 39.27 -21.39 -16.03
CA ASN A 85 39.10 -20.61 -14.80
C ASN A 85 38.22 -21.34 -13.77
N GLU A 86 37.14 -21.99 -14.19
CA GLU A 86 36.29 -22.84 -13.32
C GLU A 86 37.09 -23.99 -12.68
N ARG A 87 37.95 -24.66 -13.46
CA ARG A 87 38.82 -25.76 -12.97
C ARG A 87 39.87 -25.27 -11.97
N ILE A 88 40.48 -24.10 -12.22
CA ILE A 88 41.42 -23.43 -11.31
C ILE A 88 40.74 -23.14 -9.96
N GLN A 89 39.54 -22.54 -9.98
CA GLN A 89 38.79 -22.18 -8.77
C GLN A 89 38.31 -23.42 -8.00
N THR A 90 37.72 -24.40 -8.70
CA THR A 90 37.17 -25.61 -8.08
C THR A 90 38.27 -26.51 -7.49
N GLY A 91 39.41 -26.63 -8.17
CA GLY A 91 40.54 -27.45 -7.73
C GLY A 91 41.53 -26.75 -6.81
N ARG A 92 41.44 -25.42 -6.64
CA ARG A 92 42.51 -24.56 -6.06
C ARG A 92 43.89 -24.83 -6.67
N LYS A 93 43.93 -25.09 -7.98
CA LYS A 93 45.17 -25.36 -8.74
C LYS A 93 45.69 -24.05 -9.32
N GLU A 94 46.99 -23.79 -9.19
CA GLU A 94 47.66 -22.64 -9.82
C GLU A 94 48.12 -22.94 -11.26
N VAL A 95 48.18 -24.23 -11.63
CA VAL A 95 48.67 -24.72 -12.93
C VAL A 95 47.67 -25.73 -13.52
N ILE A 96 47.41 -25.60 -14.82
CA ILE A 96 46.54 -26.49 -15.60
C ILE A 96 47.37 -27.70 -16.07
N ASN A 97 46.88 -28.90 -15.77
CA ASN A 97 47.52 -30.17 -16.16
C ASN A 97 46.89 -30.79 -17.42
N LEU A 98 47.50 -31.86 -17.93
CA LEU A 98 47.02 -32.56 -19.13
C LEU A 98 45.58 -33.09 -18.99
N GLU A 99 45.20 -33.55 -17.80
CA GLU A 99 43.85 -34.04 -17.50
C GLU A 99 42.78 -32.93 -17.58
N ASP A 100 43.11 -31.72 -17.09
CA ASP A 100 42.21 -30.57 -17.16
C ASP A 100 42.01 -30.10 -18.61
N VAL A 101 43.07 -30.12 -19.45
CA VAL A 101 42.98 -29.85 -20.90
C VAL A 101 42.14 -30.91 -21.61
N GLN A 102 42.39 -32.20 -21.36
CA GLN A 102 41.64 -33.28 -21.99
C GLN A 102 40.14 -33.19 -21.68
N ARG A 103 39.76 -32.90 -20.43
CA ARG A 103 38.36 -32.73 -20.04
C ARG A 103 37.70 -31.53 -20.71
N VAL A 104 38.42 -30.41 -20.89
CA VAL A 104 37.93 -29.24 -21.65
C VAL A 104 37.68 -29.62 -23.11
N ILE A 105 38.59 -30.36 -23.74
CA ILE A 105 38.42 -30.87 -25.12
C ILE A 105 37.21 -31.81 -25.20
N THR A 106 37.02 -32.72 -24.24
CA THR A 106 35.85 -33.63 -24.20
C THR A 106 34.53 -32.87 -24.06
N GLN A 107 34.48 -31.78 -23.29
CA GLN A 107 33.26 -30.98 -23.11
C GLN A 107 32.94 -30.08 -24.32
N MET A 108 33.97 -29.62 -25.05
CA MET A 108 33.76 -28.85 -26.28
C MET A 108 33.43 -29.75 -27.49
N GLY A 109 33.94 -30.99 -27.51
CA GLY A 109 33.93 -31.86 -28.69
C GLY A 109 35.14 -31.62 -29.61
N GLN A 110 35.40 -32.57 -30.52
CA GLN A 110 36.52 -32.50 -31.46
C GLN A 110 36.04 -32.17 -32.88
N VAL A 111 36.93 -31.59 -33.68
CA VAL A 111 36.65 -31.23 -35.09
C VAL A 111 36.42 -32.47 -35.95
N SER A 112 37.05 -33.60 -35.60
CA SER A 112 36.83 -34.92 -36.22
C SER A 112 35.37 -35.39 -36.15
N ASP A 113 34.67 -35.02 -35.08
CA ASP A 113 33.33 -35.53 -34.77
C ASP A 113 32.27 -34.95 -35.73
N PHE A 114 32.63 -33.90 -36.49
CA PHE A 114 31.78 -33.35 -37.55
C PHE A 114 31.74 -34.24 -38.79
N GLU A 115 32.87 -34.84 -39.19
CA GLU A 115 32.96 -35.61 -40.44
C GLU A 115 32.14 -36.92 -40.37
N GLU A 116 32.03 -37.54 -39.18
CA GLU A 116 31.16 -38.71 -38.98
C GLU A 116 29.66 -38.34 -39.00
N SER A 117 29.30 -37.09 -38.65
CA SER A 117 27.90 -36.64 -38.58
C SER A 117 27.26 -36.38 -39.95
N GLU A 118 28.04 -35.94 -40.95
CA GLU A 118 27.52 -35.65 -42.29
C GLU A 118 27.28 -36.94 -43.12
N GLY A 119 27.88 -38.06 -42.74
CA GLY A 119 27.72 -39.36 -43.42
C GLY A 119 26.38 -40.09 -43.17
N THR A 120 25.62 -39.69 -42.14
CA THR A 120 24.41 -40.43 -41.71
C THR A 120 23.10 -39.61 -41.82
N ALA A 121 23.20 -38.29 -42.04
CA ALA A 121 22.07 -37.36 -41.96
C ALA A 121 21.05 -37.37 -43.13
N ALA A 122 21.07 -38.41 -43.98
CA ALA A 122 20.29 -38.46 -45.23
C ALA A 122 19.00 -39.30 -45.16
N ASN A 123 18.67 -39.95 -44.02
CA ASN A 123 17.55 -40.91 -43.95
C ASN A 123 16.82 -41.01 -42.58
N GLU A 124 16.71 -39.93 -41.79
CA GLU A 124 15.96 -39.95 -40.50
C GLU A 124 14.85 -38.89 -40.35
N ASP A 125 14.29 -38.35 -41.44
CA ASP A 125 13.18 -37.36 -41.36
C ASP A 125 11.78 -38.01 -41.15
N PHE A 126 11.63 -39.32 -41.36
CA PHE A 126 10.34 -40.01 -41.19
C PHE A 126 10.48 -41.42 -40.59
N ARG A 127 10.57 -41.51 -39.24
CA ARG A 127 9.86 -42.48 -38.37
C ARG A 127 10.41 -42.47 -36.94
N HIS A 128 9.71 -41.80 -36.01
CA HIS A 128 9.76 -42.18 -34.60
C HIS A 128 8.44 -41.91 -33.85
N GLU A 129 7.36 -42.54 -34.30
CA GLU A 129 6.30 -42.95 -33.37
C GLU A 129 6.72 -44.22 -32.62
N GLN A 130 6.40 -44.27 -31.33
CA GLN A 130 6.39 -45.46 -30.46
C GLN A 130 7.70 -46.26 -30.32
N ARG A 131 8.57 -45.81 -29.41
CA ARG A 131 9.27 -46.70 -28.47
C ARG A 131 9.48 -46.01 -27.13
N ALA A 132 8.95 -46.60 -26.06
CA ALA A 132 9.29 -46.20 -24.69
C ALA A 132 10.61 -46.88 -24.29
N GLY A 133 11.63 -46.08 -23.96
CA GLY A 133 12.93 -46.55 -23.52
C GLY A 133 14.01 -45.51 -23.81
N GLN A 134 14.65 -45.00 -22.75
CA GLN A 134 15.76 -44.04 -22.74
C GLN A 134 15.69 -42.90 -23.79
N ALA A 135 15.15 -41.75 -23.39
CA ALA A 135 15.51 -40.50 -24.05
C ALA A 135 17.04 -40.25 -23.91
N PRO A 136 17.71 -39.64 -24.91
CA PRO A 136 19.07 -39.15 -24.71
C PRO A 136 19.04 -38.15 -23.55
N HIS A 137 19.98 -38.29 -22.63
CA HIS A 137 20.06 -37.44 -21.44
C HIS A 137 20.63 -36.08 -21.83
N VAL A 138 19.81 -35.25 -22.49
CA VAL A 138 20.11 -33.82 -22.70
C VAL A 138 20.22 -33.21 -21.31
N GLU A 139 21.45 -32.90 -20.92
CA GLU A 139 21.73 -32.26 -19.65
C GLU A 139 21.19 -30.82 -19.73
N TYR A 140 20.03 -30.60 -19.10
CA TYR A 140 19.37 -29.28 -19.11
C TYR A 140 20.17 -28.30 -18.27
N VAL A 141 21.20 -27.70 -18.87
CA VAL A 141 21.85 -26.50 -18.35
C VAL A 141 20.78 -25.43 -18.17
N GLY A 142 20.64 -24.93 -16.94
CA GLY A 142 19.57 -24.01 -16.58
C GLY A 142 19.61 -22.75 -17.45
N LYS A 143 18.50 -22.48 -18.17
CA LYS A 143 18.38 -21.29 -19.02
C LYS A 143 18.74 -20.02 -18.24
N LYS A 144 19.60 -19.17 -18.82
CA LYS A 144 20.01 -17.92 -18.19
C LYS A 144 19.05 -16.79 -18.58
N LEU A 145 18.48 -16.09 -17.61
CA LEU A 145 17.61 -14.94 -17.89
C LEU A 145 18.46 -13.73 -18.30
N MET A 146 18.49 -13.42 -19.59
CA MET A 146 19.22 -12.29 -20.17
C MET A 146 18.33 -11.53 -21.15
N ARG A 147 18.68 -10.28 -21.47
CA ARG A 147 17.98 -9.48 -22.48
C ARG A 147 18.56 -9.76 -23.87
N ASP A 148 17.68 -9.96 -24.84
CA ASP A 148 18.04 -10.33 -26.21
C ASP A 148 18.19 -9.09 -27.11
N PRO A 149 19.39 -8.81 -27.65
CA PRO A 149 19.62 -7.64 -28.51
C PRO A 149 19.14 -7.83 -29.95
N ASP A 150 18.85 -9.07 -30.37
CA ASP A 150 18.55 -9.42 -31.76
C ASP A 150 17.07 -9.11 -32.11
N ASP A 151 16.10 -9.51 -31.26
CA ASP A 151 14.68 -9.09 -31.35
C ASP A 151 14.38 -7.90 -30.41
N LYS A 152 14.95 -6.73 -30.68
CA LYS A 152 14.74 -5.50 -29.87
C LYS A 152 13.65 -4.59 -30.44
N MET A 153 12.54 -4.43 -29.70
CA MET A 153 11.61 -3.29 -29.88
C MET A 153 11.92 -2.16 -28.88
N LEU A 154 12.01 -2.50 -27.60
CA LEU A 154 12.68 -1.70 -26.57
C LEU A 154 13.53 -2.67 -25.73
N GLY A 155 14.78 -2.29 -25.45
CA GLY A 155 15.65 -2.87 -24.42
C GLY A 155 15.98 -4.38 -24.44
N GLY A 156 15.37 -5.20 -25.30
CA GLY A 156 15.54 -6.66 -25.34
C GLY A 156 14.85 -7.43 -24.21
N VAL A 157 14.08 -6.76 -23.35
CA VAL A 157 13.52 -7.34 -22.11
C VAL A 157 12.40 -8.35 -22.42
N CYS A 158 11.42 -7.97 -23.24
CA CYS A 158 10.28 -8.83 -23.56
C CYS A 158 10.69 -10.05 -24.41
N SER A 159 11.68 -9.91 -25.28
CA SER A 159 12.27 -11.01 -26.08
C SER A 159 13.14 -11.93 -25.21
N GLY A 160 13.92 -11.38 -24.28
CA GLY A 160 14.67 -12.16 -23.28
C GLY A 160 13.76 -13.03 -22.39
N LEU A 161 12.70 -12.44 -21.83
CA LEU A 161 11.69 -13.18 -21.06
C LEU A 161 10.98 -14.25 -21.90
N ALA A 162 10.69 -13.95 -23.17
CA ALA A 162 10.05 -14.87 -24.10
C ALA A 162 10.91 -16.11 -24.37
N ARG A 163 12.22 -15.94 -24.62
CA ARG A 163 13.17 -17.06 -24.78
C ARG A 163 13.32 -17.89 -23.50
N TYR A 164 13.37 -17.23 -22.34
CA TYR A 164 13.43 -17.90 -21.04
C TYR A 164 12.19 -18.79 -20.79
N PHE A 165 10.98 -18.23 -20.95
CA PHE A 165 9.72 -18.96 -20.73
C PHE A 165 9.28 -19.85 -21.90
N GLY A 166 9.92 -19.77 -23.09
CA GLY A 166 9.55 -20.55 -24.27
C GLY A 166 8.22 -20.14 -24.92
N ILE A 167 7.83 -18.88 -24.79
CA ILE A 167 6.58 -18.32 -25.32
C ILE A 167 6.85 -17.21 -26.34
N GLU A 168 5.90 -16.91 -27.22
CA GLU A 168 6.09 -15.82 -28.21
C GLU A 168 6.20 -14.44 -27.52
N PRO A 169 7.13 -13.56 -27.98
CA PRO A 169 7.30 -12.21 -27.41
C PRO A 169 6.04 -11.34 -27.39
N ILE A 170 5.06 -11.61 -28.27
CA ILE A 170 3.81 -10.85 -28.37
C ILE A 170 2.97 -10.95 -27.09
N TRP A 171 2.90 -12.12 -26.45
CA TRP A 171 2.10 -12.33 -25.25
C TRP A 171 2.64 -11.56 -24.05
N ILE A 172 3.97 -11.51 -23.91
CA ILE A 172 4.64 -10.72 -22.87
C ILE A 172 4.43 -9.22 -23.09
N ARG A 173 4.47 -8.77 -24.35
CA ARG A 173 4.17 -7.37 -24.73
C ARG A 173 2.72 -7.01 -24.37
N ILE A 174 1.74 -7.87 -24.65
CA ILE A 174 0.32 -7.67 -24.30
C ILE A 174 0.13 -7.63 -22.77
N LEU A 175 0.72 -8.57 -22.04
CA LEU A 175 0.65 -8.65 -20.58
C LEU A 175 1.20 -7.37 -19.92
N LEU A 176 2.32 -6.86 -20.41
CA LEU A 176 2.94 -5.63 -19.90
C LEU A 176 2.06 -4.39 -20.14
N VAL A 177 1.44 -4.30 -21.33
CA VAL A 177 0.49 -3.23 -21.65
C VAL A 177 -0.76 -3.32 -20.76
N LEU A 178 -1.25 -4.53 -20.46
CA LEU A 178 -2.36 -4.72 -19.53
C LEU A 178 -2.00 -4.25 -18.11
N PHE A 179 -0.82 -4.59 -17.59
CA PHE A 179 -0.34 -4.08 -16.30
C PHE A 179 -0.08 -2.56 -16.29
N PHE A 180 0.25 -1.96 -17.43
CA PHE A 180 0.29 -0.50 -17.53
C PHE A 180 -1.11 0.12 -17.40
N LEU A 181 -2.13 -0.47 -18.04
CA LEU A 181 -3.51 0.02 -17.99
C LEU A 181 -4.21 -0.20 -16.63
N LEU A 182 -3.85 -1.26 -15.90
CA LEU A 182 -4.44 -1.60 -14.59
C LEU A 182 -3.85 -0.83 -13.40
N GLY A 183 -2.93 0.12 -13.62
CA GLY A 183 -2.37 0.95 -12.54
C GLY A 183 -0.94 1.45 -12.75
N GLY A 184 -0.42 1.47 -13.98
CA GLY A 184 0.93 1.96 -14.32
C GLY A 184 2.09 1.05 -13.91
N SER A 185 1.83 -0.04 -13.16
CA SER A 185 2.87 -0.94 -12.62
C SER A 185 3.71 -1.61 -13.71
N GLY A 186 3.16 -1.82 -14.91
CA GLY A 186 3.89 -2.35 -16.06
C GLY A 186 5.15 -1.55 -16.43
N VAL A 187 5.14 -0.21 -16.28
CA VAL A 187 6.32 0.62 -16.59
C VAL A 187 7.42 0.44 -15.53
N LEU A 188 7.06 0.39 -14.25
CA LEU A 188 8.03 0.16 -13.17
C LEU A 188 8.63 -1.24 -13.27
N ALA A 189 7.81 -2.27 -13.49
CA ALA A 189 8.27 -3.64 -13.71
C ALA A 189 9.25 -3.74 -14.89
N TYR A 190 8.95 -3.07 -16.00
CA TYR A 190 9.83 -3.03 -17.17
C TYR A 190 11.18 -2.36 -16.89
N ILE A 191 11.20 -1.22 -16.19
CA ILE A 191 12.44 -0.52 -15.82
C ILE A 191 13.30 -1.39 -14.89
N ILE A 192 12.69 -2.05 -13.90
CA ILE A 192 13.39 -2.96 -12.99
C ILE A 192 14.03 -4.11 -13.78
N LEU A 193 13.27 -4.77 -14.66
CA LEU A 193 13.76 -5.86 -15.50
C LEU A 193 14.88 -5.40 -16.45
N TRP A 194 14.79 -4.20 -17.02
CA TRP A 194 15.82 -3.63 -17.90
C TRP A 194 17.16 -3.38 -17.17
N ILE A 195 17.11 -2.98 -15.89
CA ILE A 195 18.30 -2.79 -15.04
C ILE A 195 18.88 -4.14 -14.60
N VAL A 196 18.03 -5.10 -14.20
CA VAL A 196 18.45 -6.38 -13.61
C VAL A 196 18.93 -7.40 -14.65
N MET A 197 18.33 -7.45 -15.85
CA MET A 197 18.71 -8.42 -16.87
C MET A 197 20.00 -7.99 -17.59
N PRO A 198 21.07 -8.81 -17.62
CA PRO A 198 22.29 -8.53 -18.40
C PRO A 198 22.03 -8.71 -19.91
N ILE A 199 22.84 -8.06 -20.76
CA ILE A 199 22.82 -8.25 -22.22
C ILE A 199 23.50 -9.57 -22.57
N ALA A 200 22.91 -10.34 -23.48
CA ALA A 200 23.61 -11.44 -24.15
C ALA A 200 24.39 -10.89 -25.35
N GLU A 201 25.69 -10.69 -25.18
CA GLU A 201 26.57 -10.13 -26.22
C GLU A 201 27.26 -11.23 -27.04
N THR A 202 27.73 -12.29 -26.39
CA THR A 202 28.42 -13.43 -27.05
C THR A 202 27.44 -14.46 -27.62
N ARG A 203 27.87 -15.27 -28.60
CA ARG A 203 27.08 -16.41 -29.11
C ARG A 203 26.89 -17.48 -28.01
N ALA A 204 27.86 -17.62 -27.10
CA ALA A 204 27.75 -18.45 -25.91
C ALA A 204 26.60 -18.01 -24.97
N ASP A 205 26.45 -16.72 -24.71
CA ASP A 205 25.30 -16.19 -23.94
C ASP A 205 23.97 -16.41 -24.69
N LYS A 206 23.96 -16.29 -26.02
CA LYS A 206 22.76 -16.54 -26.84
C LYS A 206 22.32 -18.01 -26.78
N MET A 207 23.26 -18.96 -26.78
CA MET A 207 22.98 -20.39 -26.54
C MET A 207 22.52 -20.63 -25.10
N ALA A 208 23.15 -20.02 -24.09
CA ALA A 208 22.74 -20.11 -22.69
C ALA A 208 21.33 -19.54 -22.39
N MET A 209 20.86 -18.54 -23.16
CA MET A 209 19.46 -18.09 -23.11
C MET A 209 18.48 -19.15 -23.65
N ARG A 210 18.88 -19.90 -24.69
CA ARG A 210 18.06 -20.96 -25.30
C ARG A 210 18.05 -22.24 -24.47
N GLY A 211 19.08 -22.45 -23.65
CA GLY A 211 19.33 -23.71 -22.93
C GLY A 211 20.18 -24.69 -23.75
N GLU A 212 20.96 -24.17 -24.70
CA GLU A 212 21.89 -24.93 -25.53
C GLU A 212 23.31 -24.82 -24.92
N GLU A 213 24.06 -25.92 -24.88
CA GLU A 213 25.45 -25.89 -24.41
C GLU A 213 26.37 -25.27 -25.48
N PRO A 214 27.28 -24.35 -25.12
CA PRO A 214 28.23 -23.76 -26.05
C PRO A 214 29.39 -24.73 -26.35
N ASN A 215 29.07 -25.83 -27.05
CA ASN A 215 30.01 -26.81 -27.57
C ASN A 215 30.24 -26.58 -29.08
N LEU A 216 31.27 -27.22 -29.64
CA LEU A 216 31.73 -26.98 -31.02
C LEU A 216 30.65 -27.35 -32.06
N GLN A 217 29.77 -28.31 -31.77
CA GLN A 217 28.62 -28.67 -32.61
C GLN A 217 27.55 -27.58 -32.64
N ASN A 218 27.19 -27.00 -31.50
CA ASN A 218 26.21 -25.92 -31.42
C ASN A 218 26.76 -24.59 -31.98
N PHE A 219 28.07 -24.35 -31.86
CA PHE A 219 28.75 -23.27 -32.60
C PHE A 219 28.66 -23.48 -34.13
N LYS A 220 28.92 -24.70 -34.65
CA LYS A 220 28.73 -25.01 -36.09
C LYS A 220 27.27 -24.83 -36.50
N LYS A 221 26.31 -25.38 -35.74
CA LYS A 221 24.87 -25.31 -36.05
C LYS A 221 24.37 -23.87 -36.12
N SER A 222 24.69 -23.05 -35.12
CA SER A 222 24.26 -21.64 -35.08
C SER A 222 24.90 -20.81 -36.20
N PHE A 223 26.14 -21.09 -36.57
CA PHE A 223 26.80 -20.51 -37.75
C PHE A 223 26.15 -20.96 -39.06
N ASP A 224 25.90 -22.25 -39.26
CA ASP A 224 25.27 -22.80 -40.45
C ASP A 224 23.83 -22.27 -40.63
N GLU A 225 23.08 -22.08 -39.54
CA GLU A 225 21.75 -21.42 -39.53
C GLU A 225 21.83 -19.93 -39.91
N GLU A 226 22.77 -19.18 -39.32
CA GLU A 226 23.00 -17.76 -39.62
C GLU A 226 23.42 -17.57 -41.08
N ALA A 227 24.41 -18.34 -41.55
CA ALA A 227 24.88 -18.34 -42.93
C ALA A 227 23.77 -18.73 -43.93
N LYS A 228 22.92 -19.71 -43.59
CA LYS A 228 21.72 -20.03 -44.39
C LYS A 228 20.76 -18.85 -44.46
N SER A 229 20.40 -18.24 -43.33
CA SER A 229 19.47 -17.10 -43.29
C SER A 229 19.96 -15.87 -44.08
N LEU A 230 21.28 -15.62 -44.05
CA LEU A 230 21.94 -14.61 -44.87
C LEU A 230 21.90 -15.02 -46.35
N SER A 231 22.23 -16.27 -46.68
CA SER A 231 22.21 -16.76 -48.05
C SER A 231 20.80 -16.76 -48.67
N GLU A 232 19.74 -17.07 -47.91
CA GLU A 232 18.35 -16.94 -48.34
C GLU A 232 18.03 -15.47 -48.66
N THR A 233 18.39 -14.56 -47.75
CA THR A 233 18.24 -13.10 -47.92
C THR A 233 18.96 -12.58 -49.17
N PHE A 234 20.15 -13.10 -49.48
CA PHE A 234 20.90 -12.72 -50.69
C PHE A 234 20.39 -13.43 -51.96
N SER A 235 19.88 -14.66 -51.87
CA SER A 235 19.41 -15.44 -53.03
C SER A 235 18.10 -14.92 -53.66
N ASP A 236 17.23 -14.25 -52.88
CA ASP A 236 16.07 -13.51 -53.40
C ASP A 236 16.47 -12.21 -54.14
N THR A 237 17.77 -11.88 -54.19
CA THR A 237 18.29 -10.66 -54.83
C THR A 237 18.78 -10.90 -56.28
N GLY A 238 18.33 -11.97 -56.93
CA GLY A 238 18.69 -12.31 -58.33
C GLY A 238 17.89 -11.55 -59.41
N GLU A 239 16.59 -11.33 -59.21
CA GLU A 239 15.71 -10.68 -60.21
C GLU A 239 14.64 -9.75 -59.57
N ARG A 240 15.05 -8.60 -58.98
CA ARG A 240 14.16 -7.43 -58.81
C ARG A 240 14.86 -6.14 -58.38
N HIS A 241 15.60 -5.53 -59.30
CA HIS A 241 16.17 -4.20 -59.11
C HIS A 241 15.14 -3.08 -59.41
N ASP A 242 14.13 -2.92 -58.54
CA ASP A 242 13.55 -1.61 -58.14
C ASP A 242 12.34 -1.82 -57.20
N ARG A 243 12.45 -1.34 -55.93
CA ARG A 243 11.45 -1.22 -54.82
C ARG A 243 11.87 -1.78 -53.44
N GLY A 244 13.10 -2.26 -53.27
CA GLY A 244 13.59 -2.90 -52.03
C GLY A 244 13.65 -2.05 -50.75
N SER A 245 13.35 -0.74 -50.78
CA SER A 245 13.48 0.16 -49.62
C SER A 245 12.34 0.06 -48.58
N ARG A 246 11.29 -0.74 -48.80
CA ARG A 246 10.07 -0.71 -47.94
C ARG A 246 9.81 -1.95 -47.09
N THR A 247 10.42 -3.10 -47.35
CA THR A 247 9.95 -4.36 -46.72
C THR A 247 10.45 -4.55 -45.28
N ALA A 248 11.75 -4.39 -45.01
CA ALA A 248 12.30 -4.52 -43.65
C ALA A 248 11.76 -3.46 -42.67
N GLY A 249 11.51 -2.24 -43.15
CA GLY A 249 10.87 -1.18 -42.35
C GLY A 249 9.38 -1.42 -42.07
N ASN A 250 8.67 -2.13 -42.96
CA ASN A 250 7.21 -2.31 -42.85
C ASN A 250 6.78 -3.39 -41.86
N LEU A 251 7.58 -4.42 -41.58
CA LEU A 251 7.23 -5.44 -40.58
C LEU A 251 7.32 -4.87 -39.16
N LEU A 252 8.40 -4.14 -38.85
CA LEU A 252 8.58 -3.48 -37.56
C LEU A 252 7.59 -2.31 -37.39
N SER A 253 7.44 -1.42 -38.38
CA SER A 253 6.47 -0.31 -38.32
C SER A 253 5.02 -0.77 -38.40
N GLY A 254 4.73 -1.92 -39.02
CA GLY A 254 3.41 -2.55 -39.00
C GLY A 254 2.99 -2.95 -37.60
N CYS A 255 3.86 -3.65 -36.86
CA CYS A 255 3.58 -4.08 -35.49
C CYS A 255 3.49 -2.89 -34.52
N LEU A 256 4.43 -1.93 -34.59
CA LEU A 256 4.37 -0.66 -33.84
C LEU A 256 3.11 0.16 -34.17
N GLY A 257 2.71 0.21 -35.44
CA GLY A 257 1.51 0.90 -35.89
C GLY A 257 0.22 0.24 -35.41
N LEU A 258 0.19 -1.10 -35.27
CA LEU A 258 -0.92 -1.83 -34.67
C LEU A 258 -1.01 -1.57 -33.16
N ILE A 259 0.11 -1.64 -32.43
CA ILE A 259 0.17 -1.33 -30.99
C ILE A 259 -0.26 0.13 -30.73
N GLY A 260 0.24 1.08 -31.50
CA GLY A 260 -0.13 2.49 -31.40
C GLY A 260 -1.62 2.73 -31.66
N LYS A 261 -2.22 2.03 -32.63
CA LYS A 261 -3.68 2.07 -32.86
C LYS A 261 -4.47 1.46 -31.72
N MET A 262 -4.02 0.33 -31.16
CA MET A 262 -4.66 -0.30 -30.00
C MET A 262 -4.65 0.63 -28.78
N ILE A 263 -3.50 1.26 -28.48
CA ILE A 263 -3.39 2.25 -27.40
C ILE A 263 -4.32 3.44 -27.66
N ALA A 264 -4.37 3.96 -28.90
CA ALA A 264 -5.25 5.06 -29.27
C ALA A 264 -6.75 4.69 -29.13
N TRP A 265 -7.16 3.47 -29.51
CA TRP A 265 -8.51 2.95 -29.27
C TRP A 265 -8.85 2.89 -27.78
N ILE A 266 -7.93 2.39 -26.95
CA ILE A 266 -8.14 2.28 -25.49
C ILE A 266 -8.22 3.67 -24.84
N MET A 267 -7.33 4.60 -25.23
CA MET A 267 -7.39 6.00 -24.77
C MET A 267 -8.67 6.70 -25.24
N LEU A 268 -9.16 6.41 -26.44
CA LEU A 268 -10.43 6.95 -26.95
C LEU A 268 -11.62 6.48 -26.10
N ILE A 269 -11.70 5.18 -25.81
CA ILE A 269 -12.74 4.59 -24.96
C ILE A 269 -12.66 5.19 -23.55
N PHE A 270 -11.46 5.30 -22.98
CA PHE A 270 -11.26 5.90 -21.66
C PHE A 270 -11.69 7.38 -21.63
N ALA A 271 -11.31 8.19 -22.63
CA ALA A 271 -11.74 9.58 -22.73
C ALA A 271 -13.28 9.70 -22.85
N GLY A 272 -13.91 8.84 -23.66
CA GLY A 272 -15.38 8.79 -23.80
C GLY A 272 -16.09 8.40 -22.49
N LEU A 273 -15.59 7.39 -21.77
CA LEU A 273 -16.13 6.97 -20.47
C LEU A 273 -15.96 8.05 -19.40
N ASN A 274 -14.84 8.78 -19.39
CA ASN A 274 -14.63 9.91 -18.48
C ASN A 274 -15.61 11.05 -18.77
N LEU A 275 -15.83 11.40 -20.05
CA LEU A 275 -16.82 12.41 -20.43
C LEU A 275 -18.25 12.01 -20.04
N LEU A 276 -18.61 10.73 -20.23
CA LEU A 276 -19.91 10.20 -19.79
C LEU A 276 -20.07 10.24 -18.27
N GLY A 277 -19.06 9.78 -17.51
CA GLY A 277 -19.08 9.81 -16.05
C GLY A 277 -19.15 11.24 -15.49
N LEU A 278 -18.41 12.17 -16.08
CA LEU A 278 -18.44 13.59 -15.73
C LEU A 278 -19.80 14.23 -16.03
N PHE A 279 -20.44 13.87 -17.15
CA PHE A 279 -21.79 14.32 -17.48
C PHE A 279 -22.84 13.77 -16.50
N ILE A 280 -22.79 12.49 -16.16
CA ILE A 280 -23.65 11.87 -15.14
C ILE A 280 -23.48 12.59 -13.80
N PHE A 281 -22.23 12.76 -13.35
CA PHE A 281 -21.92 13.48 -12.11
C PHE A 281 -22.46 14.92 -12.11
N TYR A 282 -22.31 15.64 -13.21
CA TYR A 282 -22.89 16.98 -13.38
C TYR A 282 -24.41 16.97 -13.25
N VAL A 283 -25.11 16.07 -13.95
CA VAL A 283 -26.57 15.95 -13.91
C VAL A 283 -27.07 15.65 -12.49
N PHE A 284 -26.47 14.66 -11.80
CA PHE A 284 -26.84 14.33 -10.42
C PHE A 284 -26.60 15.49 -9.44
N ASN A 285 -25.50 16.24 -9.59
CA ASN A 285 -25.29 17.44 -8.77
C ASN A 285 -26.27 18.57 -9.11
N MET A 286 -26.66 18.73 -10.38
CA MET A 286 -27.69 19.70 -10.77
C MET A 286 -29.07 19.34 -10.18
N MET A 287 -29.45 18.07 -10.21
CA MET A 287 -30.70 17.57 -9.63
C MET A 287 -30.82 17.92 -8.14
N ASN A 288 -29.73 17.84 -7.38
CA ASN A 288 -29.70 18.25 -5.96
C ASN A 288 -30.08 19.73 -5.77
N PHE A 289 -29.58 20.65 -6.62
CA PHE A 289 -29.94 22.07 -6.53
C PHE A 289 -31.42 22.35 -6.85
N PHE A 290 -32.07 21.48 -7.62
CA PHE A 290 -33.52 21.52 -7.86
C PHE A 290 -34.35 20.78 -6.80
N GLY A 291 -33.75 20.36 -5.68
CA GLY A 291 -34.44 19.70 -4.56
C GLY A 291 -34.62 18.19 -4.70
N LEU A 292 -34.05 17.56 -5.74
CA LEU A 292 -33.97 16.11 -5.85
C LEU A 292 -32.69 15.64 -5.13
N GLU A 293 -32.76 15.53 -3.80
CA GLU A 293 -31.62 15.13 -2.98
C GLU A 293 -31.11 13.74 -3.31
N ASN A 294 -29.80 13.63 -3.57
CA ASN A 294 -29.13 12.39 -3.95
C ASN A 294 -27.79 12.27 -3.19
N PRO A 295 -27.32 11.05 -2.85
CA PRO A 295 -26.05 10.86 -2.14
C PRO A 295 -24.82 11.32 -2.95
N MET A 296 -24.96 11.47 -4.28
CA MET A 296 -23.93 11.98 -5.18
C MET A 296 -23.86 13.53 -5.18
N PHE A 297 -23.85 14.15 -4.01
CA PHE A 297 -23.68 15.59 -3.86
C PHE A 297 -22.23 15.95 -3.52
N PHE A 298 -21.61 16.84 -4.29
CA PHE A 298 -20.23 17.28 -4.09
C PHE A 298 -20.14 18.24 -2.88
N PRO A 299 -19.53 17.84 -1.74
CA PRO A 299 -19.67 18.57 -0.48
C PRO A 299 -19.32 20.07 -0.51
N PRO A 300 -18.29 20.55 -1.23
CA PRO A 300 -17.99 21.97 -1.31
C PRO A 300 -19.14 22.85 -1.81
N LEU A 301 -20.06 22.30 -2.61
CA LEU A 301 -21.20 23.04 -3.16
C LEU A 301 -22.25 23.42 -2.10
N LYS A 302 -22.30 22.73 -0.94
CA LYS A 302 -23.18 23.08 0.19
C LYS A 302 -22.84 24.44 0.79
N GLY A 303 -21.60 24.91 0.62
CA GLY A 303 -21.16 26.22 1.10
C GLY A 303 -21.63 27.40 0.24
N LEU A 304 -22.22 27.17 -0.93
CA LEU A 304 -22.64 28.22 -1.85
C LEU A 304 -24.16 28.42 -1.83
N ALA A 305 -24.63 29.63 -2.14
CA ALA A 305 -26.03 29.86 -2.47
C ALA A 305 -26.43 29.01 -3.68
N THR A 306 -27.69 28.56 -3.77
CA THR A 306 -28.18 27.70 -4.87
C THR A 306 -27.76 28.21 -6.25
N ASN A 307 -27.94 29.51 -6.50
CA ASN A 307 -27.57 30.13 -7.79
C ASN A 307 -26.06 30.09 -8.04
N ASP A 308 -25.25 30.46 -7.04
CA ASP A 308 -23.80 30.46 -7.13
C ASP A 308 -23.22 29.04 -7.25
N GLY A 309 -23.83 28.08 -6.55
CA GLY A 309 -23.48 26.67 -6.58
C GLY A 309 -23.74 26.03 -7.95
N ILE A 310 -24.86 26.37 -8.60
CA ILE A 310 -25.13 25.96 -9.99
C ILE A 310 -24.06 26.52 -10.93
N ILE A 311 -23.72 27.81 -10.82
CA ILE A 311 -22.73 28.44 -11.70
C ILE A 311 -21.33 27.85 -11.43
N ALA A 312 -20.93 27.69 -10.18
CA ALA A 312 -19.67 27.05 -9.80
C ALA A 312 -19.59 25.59 -10.29
N LEU A 313 -20.69 24.83 -10.23
CA LEU A 313 -20.79 23.47 -10.77
C LEU A 313 -20.61 23.46 -12.30
N THR A 314 -21.23 24.40 -13.04
CA THR A 314 -21.05 24.48 -14.50
C THR A 314 -19.62 24.85 -14.88
N PHE A 315 -18.96 25.77 -14.16
CA PHE A 315 -17.54 26.06 -14.37
C PHE A 315 -16.64 24.87 -14.01
N GLY A 316 -16.89 24.18 -12.90
CA GLY A 316 -16.20 22.93 -12.53
C GLY A 316 -16.31 21.85 -13.60
N PHE A 317 -17.52 21.64 -14.12
CA PHE A 317 -17.77 20.72 -15.24
C PHE A 317 -16.99 21.13 -16.49
N LEU A 318 -17.10 22.38 -16.95
CA LEU A 318 -16.42 22.84 -18.17
C LEU A 318 -14.89 22.80 -18.07
N ALA A 319 -14.32 23.13 -16.91
CA ALA A 319 -12.87 23.13 -16.67
C ALA A 319 -12.25 21.73 -16.85
N ILE A 320 -12.99 20.67 -16.50
CA ILE A 320 -12.56 19.28 -16.64
C ILE A 320 -13.00 18.73 -18.02
N ALA A 321 -14.24 18.99 -18.44
CA ALA A 321 -14.80 18.45 -19.68
C ALA A 321 -14.04 18.91 -20.92
N ILE A 322 -13.70 20.20 -21.03
CA ILE A 322 -13.14 20.76 -22.27
C ILE A 322 -11.78 20.13 -22.64
N PRO A 323 -10.81 19.95 -21.71
CA PRO A 323 -9.58 19.20 -21.98
C PRO A 323 -9.83 17.75 -22.45
N PHE A 324 -10.77 17.03 -21.81
CA PHE A 324 -11.11 15.66 -22.24
C PHE A 324 -11.81 15.62 -23.60
N PHE A 325 -12.67 16.59 -23.92
CA PHE A 325 -13.25 16.75 -25.26
C PHE A 325 -12.17 17.05 -26.31
N ALA A 326 -11.23 17.96 -26.01
CA ALA A 326 -10.12 18.26 -26.91
C ALA A 326 -9.24 17.04 -27.16
N LEU A 327 -8.92 16.26 -26.13
CA LEU A 327 -8.21 14.98 -26.24
C LEU A 327 -9.01 13.97 -27.09
N PHE A 328 -10.31 13.83 -26.86
CA PHE A 328 -11.18 12.93 -27.62
C PHE A 328 -11.25 13.30 -29.12
N PHE A 329 -11.42 14.58 -29.45
CA PHE A 329 -11.38 15.06 -30.84
C PHE A 329 -10.00 14.89 -31.49
N TRP A 330 -8.92 15.02 -30.73
CA TRP A 330 -7.57 14.78 -31.23
C TRP A 330 -7.30 13.28 -31.48
N LEU A 331 -7.75 12.40 -30.58
CA LEU A 331 -7.65 10.94 -30.73
C LEU A 331 -8.50 10.41 -31.89
N THR A 332 -9.76 10.83 -32.01
CA THR A 332 -10.61 10.50 -33.17
C THR A 332 -9.98 10.93 -34.49
N ARG A 333 -9.39 12.13 -34.55
CA ARG A 333 -8.65 12.60 -35.73
C ARG A 333 -7.47 11.70 -36.10
N ILE A 334 -6.68 11.25 -35.12
CA ILE A 334 -5.55 10.34 -35.38
C ILE A 334 -6.04 8.97 -35.87
N LEU A 335 -7.11 8.46 -35.26
CA LEU A 335 -7.57 7.08 -35.45
C LEU A 335 -8.41 6.89 -36.71
N PHE A 336 -9.32 7.81 -36.99
CA PHE A 336 -10.25 7.77 -38.12
C PHE A 336 -9.88 8.71 -39.27
N LYS A 337 -8.79 9.48 -39.14
CA LYS A 337 -8.35 10.49 -40.13
C LYS A 337 -9.42 11.52 -40.50
N THR A 338 -10.27 11.87 -39.54
CA THR A 338 -11.29 12.92 -39.71
C THR A 338 -10.67 14.29 -39.93
N ASP A 339 -11.46 15.20 -40.50
CA ASP A 339 -11.04 16.59 -40.71
C ASP A 339 -10.65 17.29 -39.40
N LYS A 340 -9.77 18.29 -39.54
CA LYS A 340 -9.44 19.18 -38.41
C LYS A 340 -10.69 19.92 -37.94
N LEU A 341 -10.84 20.05 -36.62
CA LEU A 341 -11.82 20.99 -36.05
C LEU A 341 -11.61 22.39 -36.66
N ASN A 342 -12.72 23.09 -36.89
CA ASN A 342 -12.69 24.49 -37.32
C ASN A 342 -11.89 25.32 -36.30
N SER A 343 -10.94 26.14 -36.76
CA SER A 343 -10.09 26.96 -35.90
C SER A 343 -10.88 27.86 -34.94
N TYR A 344 -12.05 28.35 -35.38
CA TYR A 344 -12.97 29.08 -34.51
C TYR A 344 -13.53 28.23 -33.36
N LEU A 345 -13.86 26.96 -33.62
CA LEU A 345 -14.39 26.04 -32.60
C LEU A 345 -13.32 25.64 -31.57
N SER A 346 -12.08 25.39 -32.00
CA SER A 346 -10.98 25.18 -31.06
C SER A 346 -10.67 26.41 -30.21
N LEU A 347 -10.80 27.61 -30.78
CA LEU A 347 -10.59 28.87 -30.06
C LEU A 347 -11.71 29.16 -29.06
N THR A 348 -12.97 28.92 -29.41
CA THR A 348 -14.09 29.10 -28.47
C THR A 348 -14.05 28.09 -27.32
N MET A 349 -13.67 26.83 -27.58
CA MET A 349 -13.42 25.85 -26.52
C MET A 349 -12.30 26.32 -25.57
N PHE A 350 -11.17 26.79 -26.10
CA PHE A 350 -10.07 27.29 -25.27
C PHE A 350 -10.45 28.53 -24.45
N ALA A 351 -11.19 29.48 -25.05
CA ALA A 351 -11.70 30.64 -24.35
C ALA A 351 -12.70 30.27 -23.23
N ALA A 352 -13.63 29.33 -23.51
CA ALA A 352 -14.57 28.83 -22.52
C ALA A 352 -13.86 28.11 -21.35
N TRP A 353 -12.78 27.38 -21.64
CA TRP A 353 -11.95 26.75 -20.61
C TRP A 353 -11.27 27.78 -19.70
N ILE A 354 -10.65 28.84 -20.26
CA ILE A 354 -10.09 29.94 -19.46
C ILE A 354 -11.16 30.59 -18.59
N VAL A 355 -12.33 30.91 -19.15
CA VAL A 355 -13.45 31.49 -18.40
C VAL A 355 -13.89 30.57 -17.25
N SER A 356 -13.93 29.26 -17.48
CA SER A 356 -14.30 28.30 -16.42
C SER A 356 -13.26 28.23 -15.29
N ILE A 357 -11.96 28.26 -15.59
CA ILE A 357 -10.90 28.31 -14.58
C ILE A 357 -10.97 29.61 -13.77
N VAL A 358 -11.15 30.75 -14.43
CA VAL A 358 -11.33 32.05 -13.76
C VAL A 358 -12.60 32.06 -12.89
N GLY A 359 -13.69 31.45 -13.35
CA GLY A 359 -14.93 31.30 -12.60
C GLY A 359 -14.77 30.47 -11.32
N ILE A 360 -14.06 29.33 -11.39
CA ILE A 360 -13.73 28.52 -10.20
C ILE A 360 -12.92 29.35 -9.19
N ILE A 361 -11.86 30.01 -9.65
CA ILE A 361 -11.00 30.84 -8.78
C ILE A 361 -11.82 31.97 -8.12
N TYR A 362 -12.69 32.63 -8.87
CA TYR A 362 -13.61 33.64 -8.36
C TYR A 362 -14.50 33.09 -7.25
N TYR A 363 -15.17 31.96 -7.46
CA TYR A 363 -16.08 31.38 -6.46
C TYR A 363 -15.34 30.85 -5.22
N CYS A 364 -14.14 30.29 -5.38
CA CYS A 364 -13.29 29.93 -4.24
C CYS A 364 -12.93 31.17 -3.39
N ILE A 365 -12.53 32.28 -4.02
CA ILE A 365 -12.20 33.53 -3.32
C ILE A 365 -13.45 34.16 -2.69
N ALA A 366 -14.58 34.20 -3.42
CA ALA A 366 -15.82 34.78 -2.93
C ALA A 366 -16.36 34.03 -1.71
N THR A 367 -16.34 32.69 -1.74
CA THR A 367 -16.75 31.85 -0.61
C THR A 367 -15.77 32.01 0.57
N ALA A 368 -14.46 32.04 0.32
CA ALA A 368 -13.46 32.24 1.38
C ALA A 368 -13.58 33.61 2.05
N GLN A 369 -13.85 34.68 1.29
CA GLN A 369 -14.12 36.02 1.84
C GLN A 369 -15.30 36.00 2.81
N ASP A 370 -16.29 35.14 2.60
CA ASP A 370 -17.53 35.08 3.38
C ASP A 370 -17.32 34.54 4.81
N PHE A 371 -16.12 34.04 5.13
CA PHE A 371 -15.68 33.60 6.46
C PHE A 371 -14.67 34.55 7.13
N ARG A 372 -14.41 35.75 6.55
CA ARG A 372 -13.34 36.66 6.99
C ARG A 372 -13.58 37.29 8.37
N GLU A 373 -14.75 37.89 8.57
CA GLU A 373 -15.10 38.61 9.79
C GLU A 373 -16.03 37.74 10.65
N LYS A 374 -15.95 37.86 11.99
CA LYS A 374 -16.92 37.29 12.93
C LYS A 374 -17.56 38.41 13.75
N SER A 375 -18.88 38.35 13.91
CA SER A 375 -19.61 39.22 14.85
C SER A 375 -20.28 38.35 15.92
N THR A 376 -20.51 38.95 17.10
CA THR A 376 -21.23 38.33 18.21
C THR A 376 -22.20 39.35 18.80
N ILE A 377 -23.47 38.98 18.93
CA ILE A 377 -24.54 39.79 19.53
C ILE A 377 -24.96 39.13 20.84
N ASN A 378 -24.87 39.89 21.93
CA ASN A 378 -25.27 39.43 23.26
C ASN A 378 -26.66 39.98 23.60
N VAL A 379 -27.60 39.11 23.93
CA VAL A 379 -28.96 39.44 24.38
C VAL A 379 -29.18 38.84 25.77
N GLN A 380 -29.50 39.69 26.73
CA GLN A 380 -29.82 39.27 28.09
C GLN A 380 -31.34 39.15 28.26
N LYS A 381 -31.80 38.04 28.86
CA LYS A 381 -33.17 37.88 29.35
C LYS A 381 -33.18 37.50 30.82
N ASN A 382 -33.80 38.34 31.64
CA ASN A 382 -33.93 38.09 33.07
C ASN A 382 -34.92 36.93 33.30
N ILE A 383 -34.59 36.04 34.23
CA ILE A 383 -35.46 34.94 34.64
C ILE A 383 -35.98 35.18 36.06
N GLN A 384 -37.04 34.47 36.44
CA GLN A 384 -37.58 34.55 37.79
C GLN A 384 -36.68 33.80 38.78
N ARG A 385 -36.60 34.32 40.01
CA ARG A 385 -35.84 33.67 41.08
C ARG A 385 -36.59 32.44 41.59
N GLN A 386 -35.92 31.29 41.61
CA GLN A 386 -36.44 30.00 42.05
C GLN A 386 -35.49 29.37 43.08
N GLU A 387 -36.01 28.46 43.92
CA GLU A 387 -35.18 27.68 44.86
C GLU A 387 -34.41 26.56 44.15
N VAL A 388 -35.06 25.94 43.17
CA VAL A 388 -34.50 24.87 42.32
C VAL A 388 -34.80 25.22 40.86
N TYR A 389 -33.75 25.27 40.03
CA TYR A 389 -33.85 25.47 38.59
C TYR A 389 -33.72 24.13 37.89
N TYR A 390 -34.68 23.79 37.02
CA TYR A 390 -34.63 22.59 36.20
C TYR A 390 -34.26 22.96 34.76
N PHE A 391 -33.26 22.29 34.18
CA PHE A 391 -32.85 22.48 32.79
C PHE A 391 -32.93 21.16 32.03
N ASP A 392 -33.56 21.21 30.86
CA ASP A 392 -33.88 20.06 30.02
C ASP A 392 -33.81 20.45 28.54
N GLU A 393 -33.70 19.48 27.64
CA GLU A 393 -33.71 19.69 26.19
C GLU A 393 -35.07 19.31 25.60
N LYS A 394 -35.66 20.22 24.81
CA LYS A 394 -36.87 19.97 24.02
C LYS A 394 -36.47 19.56 22.62
N ASP A 395 -36.69 18.29 22.27
CA ASP A 395 -36.37 17.83 20.92
C ASP A 395 -37.38 18.35 19.88
N ILE A 396 -36.98 19.37 19.12
CA ILE A 396 -37.81 20.00 18.09
C ILE A 396 -37.89 19.17 16.80
N ARG A 397 -37.23 18.01 16.73
CA ARG A 397 -37.34 17.05 15.63
C ARG A 397 -38.64 16.23 15.67
N VAL A 398 -39.45 16.38 16.71
CA VAL A 398 -40.68 15.61 16.95
C VAL A 398 -41.90 16.53 16.78
N LEU A 399 -42.40 16.62 15.55
CA LEU A 399 -43.74 17.13 15.22
C LEU A 399 -44.45 16.08 14.34
N ASP A 400 -45.76 15.96 14.53
CA ASP A 400 -46.64 14.80 14.27
C ASP A 400 -46.10 13.62 13.44
N ALA A 401 -46.07 12.46 14.09
CA ALA A 401 -45.90 11.16 13.44
C ALA A 401 -47.22 10.69 12.80
N SER A 402 -47.66 11.35 11.72
CA SER A 402 -48.73 10.83 10.86
C SER A 402 -48.16 10.00 9.71
N GLU A 403 -48.56 8.73 9.68
CA GLU A 403 -48.52 7.81 8.53
C GLU A 403 -47.14 7.41 7.98
N GLN A 404 -46.59 6.35 8.61
CA GLN A 404 -46.57 5.03 7.97
C GLN A 404 -46.34 4.98 6.44
N ASP A 405 -45.14 5.32 5.97
CA ASP A 405 -44.66 4.76 4.70
C ASP A 405 -43.17 4.34 4.72
N SER A 406 -42.95 3.18 4.10
CA SER A 406 -41.73 2.55 3.60
C SER A 406 -40.37 2.83 4.29
N LEU A 407 -39.87 1.76 4.91
CA LEU A 407 -38.48 1.27 4.92
C LEU A 407 -37.42 2.23 4.32
N GLN A 408 -36.54 2.76 5.19
CA GLN A 408 -35.39 3.67 4.96
C GLN A 408 -35.61 5.18 5.12
N SER A 409 -36.80 5.65 5.49
CA SER A 409 -37.00 7.05 5.89
C SER A 409 -36.26 7.39 7.20
N LYS A 410 -35.08 8.00 7.08
CA LYS A 410 -34.52 8.86 8.14
C LYS A 410 -35.59 9.92 8.50
N PHE A 411 -35.74 10.22 9.80
CA PHE A 411 -36.74 11.14 10.35
C PHE A 411 -37.01 12.37 9.48
N ASN A 412 -38.15 12.42 8.81
CA ASN A 412 -38.54 13.50 7.89
C ASN A 412 -39.18 14.61 8.74
N ILE A 413 -38.41 15.65 9.06
CA ILE A 413 -38.85 16.72 9.95
C ILE A 413 -39.42 17.81 9.06
N GLN A 414 -40.74 17.91 8.98
CA GLN A 414 -41.38 18.88 8.09
C GLN A 414 -42.05 20.01 8.87
N LEU A 415 -41.84 21.24 8.40
CA LEU A 415 -42.62 22.42 8.73
C LEU A 415 -43.11 23.00 7.41
N ASP A 416 -44.40 23.26 7.29
CA ASP A 416 -45.05 23.75 6.07
C ASP A 416 -44.67 22.97 4.78
N GLY A 417 -44.46 21.65 4.92
CA GLY A 417 -44.13 20.74 3.81
C GLY A 417 -42.68 20.84 3.29
N GLN A 418 -41.76 21.49 4.01
CA GLN A 418 -40.32 21.50 3.67
C GLN A 418 -39.52 20.64 4.67
N ASP A 419 -38.55 19.84 4.20
CA ASP A 419 -37.64 19.10 5.09
C ASP A 419 -36.67 20.07 5.80
N LEU A 420 -36.79 20.16 7.12
CA LEU A 420 -35.99 21.01 8.00
C LEU A 420 -34.62 20.42 8.34
N ARG A 421 -34.32 19.16 7.98
CA ARG A 421 -33.06 18.50 8.36
C ARG A 421 -31.81 19.27 7.96
N ASN A 422 -31.86 19.97 6.83
CA ASN A 422 -30.74 20.79 6.31
C ASN A 422 -30.68 22.22 6.90
N TYR A 423 -31.63 22.61 7.75
CA TYR A 423 -31.74 23.93 8.39
C TYR A 423 -31.63 23.89 9.92
N LEU A 424 -31.50 22.69 10.50
CA LEU A 424 -31.38 22.44 11.93
C LEU A 424 -29.90 22.40 12.34
N HIS A 425 -29.44 23.42 13.06
CA HIS A 425 -28.06 23.51 13.55
C HIS A 425 -27.97 23.18 15.04
N SER A 426 -27.03 22.31 15.40
CA SER A 426 -26.81 21.82 16.77
C SER A 426 -25.64 22.48 17.50
N ASP A 427 -24.98 23.48 16.90
CA ASP A 427 -23.85 24.23 17.47
C ASP A 427 -24.29 25.21 18.59
N ILE A 428 -24.78 24.60 19.66
CA ILE A 428 -25.31 25.23 20.87
C ILE A 428 -24.42 24.78 22.04
N ASN A 429 -23.86 25.75 22.76
CA ASN A 429 -23.01 25.50 23.92
C ASN A 429 -23.60 26.23 25.13
N ILE A 430 -23.87 25.49 26.21
CA ILE A 430 -24.54 25.98 27.41
C ILE A 430 -23.55 25.99 28.58
N TYR A 431 -23.40 27.15 29.19
CA TYR A 431 -22.50 27.47 30.30
C TYR A 431 -23.31 27.90 31.53
N PHE A 432 -22.77 27.70 32.71
CA PHE A 432 -23.39 28.09 33.98
C PHE A 432 -22.42 28.92 34.81
N GLU A 433 -22.78 30.18 35.08
CA GLU A 433 -21.93 31.14 35.80
C GLU A 433 -22.62 31.65 37.07
N SER A 434 -21.82 31.99 38.08
CA SER A 434 -22.33 32.46 39.36
C SER A 434 -22.48 33.98 39.39
N ILE A 435 -23.61 34.48 39.89
CA ILE A 435 -23.80 35.88 40.28
C ILE A 435 -23.98 35.99 41.80
N ASP A 436 -23.93 37.21 42.32
CA ASP A 436 -24.11 37.44 43.75
C ASP A 436 -25.51 37.02 44.22
N SER A 437 -25.59 36.50 45.44
CA SER A 437 -26.79 35.84 45.97
C SER A 437 -28.04 36.74 46.05
N LEU A 438 -27.90 38.06 45.90
CA LEU A 438 -29.00 39.02 45.87
C LEU A 438 -29.36 39.50 44.45
N SER A 439 -28.50 39.27 43.45
CA SER A 439 -28.72 39.70 42.07
C SER A 439 -29.84 38.91 41.40
N GLN A 440 -30.53 39.54 40.45
CA GLN A 440 -31.56 38.87 39.66
C GLN A 440 -30.90 37.89 38.66
N PRO A 441 -31.30 36.60 38.62
CA PRO A 441 -30.79 35.66 37.63
C PRO A 441 -31.22 36.01 36.22
N TYR A 442 -30.39 35.66 35.24
CA TYR A 442 -30.65 35.91 33.82
C TYR A 442 -29.95 34.87 32.93
N ILE A 443 -30.42 34.76 31.69
CA ILE A 443 -29.78 34.00 30.64
C ILE A 443 -29.22 35.00 29.62
N GLN A 444 -27.94 34.90 29.31
CA GLN A 444 -27.30 35.63 28.23
C GLN A 444 -27.15 34.73 27.01
N TYR A 445 -27.82 35.08 25.92
CA TYR A 445 -27.65 34.46 24.62
C TYR A 445 -26.61 35.26 23.84
N SER A 446 -25.55 34.59 23.40
CA SER A 446 -24.46 35.17 22.62
C SER A 446 -24.47 34.52 21.24
N TYR A 447 -25.15 35.16 20.30
CA TYR A 447 -25.31 34.70 18.92
C TYR A 447 -24.10 35.13 18.13
N SER A 448 -23.40 34.22 17.43
CA SER A 448 -22.26 34.60 16.60
C SER A 448 -22.35 33.99 15.21
N ALA A 449 -21.82 34.69 14.21
CA ALA A 449 -21.80 34.25 12.81
C ALA A 449 -20.62 34.90 12.07
N LYS A 450 -20.21 34.31 10.94
CA LYS A 450 -19.19 34.89 10.04
C LYS A 450 -19.78 35.58 8.82
N GLY A 451 -19.01 36.52 8.27
CA GLY A 451 -19.37 37.22 7.04
C GLY A 451 -18.21 37.92 6.35
N LYS A 452 -18.47 38.32 5.10
CA LYS A 452 -17.56 39.15 4.30
C LYS A 452 -17.25 40.51 4.94
N THR A 453 -18.20 41.08 5.68
CA THR A 453 -18.03 42.32 6.46
C THR A 453 -18.58 42.12 7.86
N TYR A 454 -18.10 42.92 8.83
CA TYR A 454 -18.64 42.91 10.19
C TYR A 454 -20.16 43.18 10.22
N GLN A 455 -20.66 44.09 9.36
CA GLN A 455 -22.08 44.37 9.23
C GLN A 455 -22.89 43.13 8.81
N LEU A 456 -22.45 42.43 7.76
CA LEU A 456 -23.11 41.20 7.28
C LEU A 456 -23.00 40.05 8.28
N ALA A 457 -21.86 39.93 8.98
CA ALA A 457 -21.70 38.98 10.07
C ALA A 457 -22.65 39.29 11.24
N SER A 458 -22.86 40.57 11.56
CA SER A 458 -23.78 41.03 12.59
C SER A 458 -25.24 40.79 12.20
N GLU A 459 -25.62 41.04 10.94
CA GLU A 459 -26.95 40.73 10.42
C GLU A 459 -27.24 39.22 10.48
N ARG A 460 -26.29 38.38 10.03
CA ARG A 460 -26.38 36.92 10.13
C ARG A 460 -26.51 36.45 11.58
N ALA A 461 -25.77 37.04 12.52
CA ALA A 461 -25.86 36.72 13.94
C ALA A 461 -27.20 37.16 14.56
N HIS A 462 -27.75 38.31 14.12
CA HIS A 462 -29.05 38.82 14.58
C HIS A 462 -30.21 37.92 14.14
N ASN A 463 -30.12 37.34 12.95
CA ASN A 463 -31.15 36.48 12.37
C ASN A 463 -31.17 35.05 12.96
N ILE A 464 -30.31 34.72 13.93
CA ILE A 464 -30.33 33.43 14.62
C ILE A 464 -31.48 33.40 15.64
N ALA A 465 -32.50 32.60 15.37
CA ALA A 465 -33.63 32.41 16.28
C ALA A 465 -33.35 31.23 17.24
N TYR A 466 -32.96 31.53 18.48
CA TYR A 466 -32.82 30.53 19.54
C TYR A 466 -33.10 31.09 20.93
N GLU A 467 -34.02 30.47 21.67
CA GLU A 467 -34.36 30.87 23.03
C GLU A 467 -34.84 29.66 23.84
N ALA A 468 -34.58 29.63 25.15
CA ALA A 468 -35.15 28.63 26.05
C ALA A 468 -36.63 28.95 26.36
N ILE A 469 -37.48 27.92 26.31
CA ILE A 469 -38.89 28.02 26.67
C ILE A 469 -39.03 27.71 28.17
N GLN A 470 -39.64 28.61 28.95
CA GLN A 470 -39.89 28.36 30.37
C GLN A 470 -41.28 27.74 30.57
N GLU A 471 -41.31 26.48 30.99
CA GLU A 471 -42.52 25.74 31.39
C GLU A 471 -42.48 25.54 32.92
N GLY A 472 -43.06 26.48 33.67
CA GLY A 472 -43.06 26.50 35.13
C GLY A 472 -41.65 26.73 35.73
N SER A 473 -41.12 25.73 36.44
CA SER A 473 -39.76 25.71 36.99
C SER A 473 -38.71 25.11 36.04
N THR A 474 -39.13 24.66 34.86
CA THR A 474 -38.26 24.01 33.88
C THR A 474 -37.96 24.94 32.71
N PHE A 475 -36.68 25.07 32.38
CA PHE A 475 -36.18 25.76 31.20
C PHE A 475 -35.83 24.73 30.14
N LEU A 476 -36.61 24.72 29.07
CA LEU A 476 -36.51 23.81 27.94
C LEU A 476 -35.70 24.47 26.82
N PHE A 477 -34.47 23.97 26.63
CA PHE A 477 -33.60 24.39 25.54
C PHE A 477 -33.95 23.62 24.25
N PRO A 478 -34.27 24.28 23.13
CA PRO A 478 -34.53 23.58 21.86
C PRO A 478 -33.33 22.73 21.41
N SER A 479 -33.58 21.57 20.79
CA SER A 479 -32.52 20.66 20.35
C SER A 479 -31.64 21.24 19.24
N HIS A 480 -32.17 22.15 18.44
CA HIS A 480 -31.44 22.85 17.38
C HIS A 480 -31.93 24.30 17.29
N PHE A 481 -31.17 25.17 16.62
CA PHE A 481 -31.69 26.45 16.12
C PHE A 481 -32.00 26.34 14.63
N LEU A 482 -32.95 27.15 14.17
CA LEU A 482 -33.34 27.24 12.77
C LEU A 482 -32.70 28.46 12.12
N LEU A 483 -32.04 28.25 10.99
CA LEU A 483 -31.67 29.34 10.09
C LEU A 483 -32.86 29.74 9.21
N MET A 484 -33.09 31.04 9.06
CA MET A 484 -34.17 31.55 8.21
C MET A 484 -33.95 31.13 6.75
N LYS A 485 -35.04 30.93 6.02
CA LYS A 485 -35.02 30.56 4.60
C LYS A 485 -34.13 31.52 3.80
N ASN A 486 -33.27 30.96 2.94
CA ASN A 486 -32.26 31.68 2.16
C ASN A 486 -31.09 32.31 2.96
N THR A 487 -30.88 31.93 4.23
CA THR A 487 -29.62 32.19 4.94
C THR A 487 -28.68 30.98 4.83
N LEU A 488 -27.38 31.23 4.64
CA LEU A 488 -26.36 30.21 4.48
C LEU A 488 -25.65 29.91 5.79
N ASP A 489 -25.24 28.64 5.98
CA ASP A 489 -24.29 28.27 7.02
C ASP A 489 -22.94 28.96 6.80
N ARG A 490 -22.55 29.73 7.81
CA ARG A 490 -21.39 30.60 7.92
C ARG A 490 -20.88 30.59 9.36
N ASP A 491 -20.75 29.39 9.94
CA ASP A 491 -20.24 29.21 11.31
C ASP A 491 -21.13 29.96 12.32
N GLN A 492 -22.46 29.83 12.15
CA GLN A 492 -23.44 30.29 13.14
C GLN A 492 -23.34 29.42 14.39
N GLN A 493 -23.18 30.07 15.54
CA GLN A 493 -23.02 29.39 16.83
C GLN A 493 -23.83 30.14 17.89
N VAL A 494 -24.50 29.38 18.76
CA VAL A 494 -25.20 29.92 19.92
C VAL A 494 -24.45 29.54 21.19
N ARG A 495 -23.98 30.55 21.93
CA ARG A 495 -23.48 30.37 23.30
C ARG A 495 -24.53 30.89 24.26
N VAL A 496 -25.02 30.01 25.13
CA VAL A 496 -25.91 30.37 26.24
C VAL A 496 -25.08 30.38 27.52
N THR A 497 -25.10 31.48 28.26
CA THR A 497 -24.59 31.52 29.65
C THR A 497 -25.77 31.77 30.60
N VAL A 498 -26.01 30.82 31.50
CA VAL A 498 -27.04 30.89 32.52
C VAL A 498 -26.41 31.42 33.81
N TYR A 499 -26.80 32.63 34.23
CA TYR A 499 -26.27 33.31 35.40
C TYR A 499 -27.20 33.11 36.60
N LEU A 500 -26.72 32.38 37.61
CA LEU A 500 -27.52 31.96 38.78
C LEU A 500 -26.89 32.44 40.11
N PRO A 501 -27.71 32.83 41.12
CA PRO A 501 -27.18 33.28 42.40
C PRO A 501 -26.44 32.15 43.13
N LYS A 502 -25.30 32.48 43.74
CA LYS A 502 -24.54 31.56 44.63
C LYS A 502 -25.49 30.97 45.69
N GLY A 503 -25.51 29.64 45.78
CA GLY A 503 -26.40 28.84 46.63
C GLY A 503 -27.65 28.27 45.92
N ALA A 504 -27.93 28.65 44.67
CA ALA A 504 -29.03 28.06 43.90
C ALA A 504 -28.84 26.56 43.67
N ARG A 505 -29.91 25.76 43.84
CA ARG A 505 -29.93 24.35 43.42
C ARG A 505 -30.30 24.24 41.95
N VAL A 506 -29.61 23.35 41.24
CA VAL A 506 -29.76 23.17 39.80
C VAL A 506 -29.91 21.68 39.50
N VAL A 507 -30.92 21.34 38.69
CA VAL A 507 -31.20 19.98 38.25
C VAL A 507 -31.02 19.93 36.74
N LEU A 508 -30.06 19.14 36.27
CA LEU A 508 -29.74 18.97 34.86
C LEU A 508 -30.23 17.59 34.40
N GLN A 509 -31.17 17.55 33.46
CA GLN A 509 -31.59 16.29 32.84
C GLN A 509 -30.46 15.71 31.97
N ARG A 510 -30.52 14.41 31.69
CA ARG A 510 -29.51 13.71 30.87
C ARG A 510 -29.58 14.07 29.38
N SER A 511 -30.74 14.56 28.94
CA SER A 511 -31.01 15.07 27.59
C SER A 511 -30.11 16.25 27.20
N ILE A 512 -29.90 17.20 28.12
CA ILE A 512 -29.15 18.44 27.86
C ILE A 512 -27.62 18.26 27.92
N GLU A 513 -27.12 17.12 28.43
CA GLU A 513 -25.69 16.80 28.58
C GLU A 513 -24.81 17.13 27.36
N PRO A 514 -25.16 16.78 26.10
CA PRO A 514 -24.31 17.00 24.94
C PRO A 514 -23.98 18.46 24.63
N LYS A 515 -24.74 19.40 25.21
CA LYS A 515 -24.60 20.86 25.02
C LYS A 515 -23.92 21.57 26.17
N ILE A 516 -23.87 20.94 27.34
CA ILE A 516 -23.29 21.54 28.53
C ILE A 516 -21.77 21.59 28.39
N ARG A 517 -21.17 22.70 28.81
CA ARG A 517 -19.73 22.93 28.83
C ARG A 517 -19.26 23.25 30.24
N ASP A 518 -17.95 23.17 30.42
CA ASP A 518 -17.19 23.51 31.64
C ASP A 518 -17.53 22.70 32.91
N ILE A 519 -18.47 21.74 32.83
CA ILE A 519 -18.73 20.75 33.89
C ILE A 519 -18.78 19.31 33.35
N SER A 520 -18.33 18.37 34.18
CA SER A 520 -18.32 16.94 33.88
C SER A 520 -19.64 16.29 34.33
N TYR A 521 -20.64 16.24 33.45
CA TYR A 521 -21.94 15.61 33.76
C TYR A 521 -21.77 14.15 34.19
N TRP A 522 -20.93 13.39 33.49
CA TRP A 522 -20.68 11.97 33.74
C TRP A 522 -20.02 11.70 35.09
N GLU A 523 -19.07 12.54 35.51
CA GLU A 523 -18.44 12.43 36.83
C GLU A 523 -19.46 12.64 37.96
N CYS A 524 -20.39 13.59 37.79
CA CYS A 524 -21.48 13.75 38.74
C CYS A 524 -22.47 12.57 38.72
N LEU A 525 -22.80 12.06 37.52
CA LEU A 525 -23.69 10.90 37.35
C LEU A 525 -23.12 9.63 38.00
N ASN A 526 -21.80 9.44 37.94
CA ASN A 526 -21.10 8.30 38.55
C ASN A 526 -21.13 8.30 40.10
N ASN A 527 -21.50 9.42 40.74
CA ASN A 527 -21.73 9.44 42.19
C ASN A 527 -23.07 8.78 42.60
N TYR A 528 -23.93 8.42 41.64
CA TYR A 528 -25.22 7.81 41.91
C TYR A 528 -25.12 6.28 41.93
N PRO A 529 -25.81 5.58 42.87
CA PRO A 529 -25.81 4.12 42.97
C PRO A 529 -26.10 3.36 41.67
N GLU A 530 -26.98 3.92 40.84
CA GLU A 530 -27.47 3.33 39.60
C GLU A 530 -27.38 4.34 38.45
N ALA A 531 -26.17 4.84 38.18
CA ALA A 531 -25.88 5.85 37.15
C ALA A 531 -26.53 5.57 35.78
N ALA A 532 -26.71 4.29 35.40
CA ALA A 532 -27.37 3.90 34.16
C ALA A 532 -28.87 4.26 34.10
N GLN A 533 -29.59 4.15 35.23
CA GLN A 533 -31.03 4.45 35.34
C GLN A 533 -31.30 5.94 35.64
N GLN A 534 -30.30 6.63 36.19
CA GLN A 534 -30.43 8.02 36.62
C GLN A 534 -30.67 8.97 35.43
N LYS A 535 -31.77 9.72 35.49
CA LYS A 535 -32.22 10.63 34.42
C LYS A 535 -31.76 12.09 34.58
N TYR A 536 -31.32 12.49 35.77
CA TYR A 536 -30.89 13.85 36.09
C TYR A 536 -29.72 13.85 37.07
N THR A 537 -28.96 14.94 37.11
CA THR A 537 -27.94 15.21 38.14
C THR A 537 -28.30 16.46 38.94
N GLU A 538 -27.96 16.47 40.23
CA GLU A 538 -28.19 17.61 41.13
C GLU A 538 -26.89 18.37 41.40
N TRP A 539 -26.98 19.69 41.34
CA TRP A 539 -25.86 20.61 41.46
C TRP A 539 -26.21 21.78 42.37
N THR A 540 -25.20 22.44 42.92
CA THR A 540 -25.33 23.70 43.66
C THR A 540 -24.40 24.74 43.06
N MET A 541 -24.90 25.95 42.83
CA MET A 541 -24.12 27.06 42.28
C MET A 541 -23.14 27.59 43.33
N SER A 542 -21.85 27.32 43.13
CA SER A 542 -20.75 27.88 43.93
C SER A 542 -20.18 29.16 43.30
N GLY A 543 -19.24 29.82 43.98
CA GLY A 543 -18.52 30.95 43.39
C GLY A 543 -17.59 30.60 42.22
N ALA A 544 -17.33 29.31 41.98
CA ALA A 544 -16.49 28.80 40.89
C ALA A 544 -17.29 28.07 39.79
N GLY A 545 -18.62 28.15 39.82
CA GLY A 545 -19.53 27.42 38.92
C GLY A 545 -20.31 26.32 39.65
N LEU A 546 -20.94 25.41 38.89
CA LEU A 546 -21.76 24.33 39.43
C LEU A 546 -20.90 23.23 40.09
N VAL A 547 -21.25 22.87 41.32
CA VAL A 547 -20.64 21.75 42.06
C VAL A 547 -21.69 20.64 42.24
N CYS A 548 -21.31 19.40 41.91
CA CYS A 548 -22.19 18.24 42.02
C CYS A 548 -22.59 17.97 43.49
N VAL A 549 -23.87 17.70 43.73
CA VAL A 549 -24.36 17.27 45.05
C VAL A 549 -24.05 15.78 45.19
N GLN A 550 -22.99 15.45 45.92
CA GLN A 550 -22.63 14.07 46.24
C GLN A 550 -23.77 13.42 47.05
N LYS A 551 -24.44 12.43 46.47
CA LYS A 551 -25.27 11.48 47.22
C LYS A 551 -24.36 10.39 47.78
N PRO A 552 -24.53 9.95 49.03
CA PRO A 552 -23.70 8.89 49.58
C PRO A 552 -23.86 7.61 48.76
N GLN A 553 -22.73 7.00 48.38
CA GLN A 553 -22.72 5.69 47.74
C GLN A 553 -23.33 4.65 48.69
N PRO A 554 -24.02 3.61 48.19
CA PRO A 554 -24.45 2.51 49.05
C PRO A 554 -23.22 1.79 49.59
N LEU A 555 -23.30 1.34 50.83
CA LEU A 555 -22.27 0.46 51.40
C LEU A 555 -22.14 -0.82 50.55
N PRO A 556 -20.94 -1.42 50.44
CA PRO A 556 -20.74 -2.69 49.75
C PRO A 556 -21.69 -3.77 50.29
N LYS A 557 -22.17 -4.64 49.40
CA LYS A 557 -23.06 -5.74 49.81
C LYS A 557 -22.27 -6.80 50.58
N GLU A 558 -22.88 -7.37 51.62
CA GLU A 558 -22.29 -8.36 52.53
C GLU A 558 -21.65 -9.57 51.82
N GLU A 559 -22.06 -9.87 50.58
CA GLU A 559 -21.55 -10.98 49.77
C GLU A 559 -20.06 -10.79 49.38
N GLU A 560 -19.61 -9.57 49.05
CA GLU A 560 -18.19 -9.32 48.70
C GLU A 560 -17.26 -9.49 49.91
N GLU A 561 -17.73 -9.10 51.11
CA GLU A 561 -16.98 -9.26 52.35
C GLU A 561 -16.86 -10.74 52.75
N GLN A 562 -17.91 -11.54 52.50
CA GLN A 562 -17.88 -13.00 52.69
C GLN A 562 -16.95 -13.72 51.72
N GLU A 563 -16.83 -13.30 50.46
CA GLU A 563 -15.84 -13.85 49.52
C GLU A 563 -14.41 -13.45 49.89
N ALA A 564 -14.19 -12.21 50.34
CA ALA A 564 -12.89 -11.76 50.86
C ALA A 564 -12.45 -12.57 52.10
N VAL A 565 -13.36 -12.93 52.99
CA VAL A 565 -13.07 -13.82 54.14
C VAL A 565 -12.81 -15.26 53.69
N LYS A 566 -13.62 -15.82 52.78
CA LYS A 566 -13.42 -17.18 52.25
C LYS A 566 -12.07 -17.34 51.53
N SER A 567 -11.65 -16.36 50.75
CA SER A 567 -10.36 -16.40 50.03
C SER A 567 -9.16 -16.39 51.00
N LYS A 568 -9.17 -15.53 52.02
CA LYS A 568 -8.16 -15.51 53.09
C LYS A 568 -8.10 -16.84 53.85
N MET A 569 -9.26 -17.41 54.20
CA MET A 569 -9.34 -18.68 54.93
C MET A 569 -8.84 -19.86 54.07
N LYS A 570 -9.06 -19.83 52.75
CA LYS A 570 -8.53 -20.83 51.82
C LYS A 570 -6.99 -20.77 51.71
N ALA A 571 -6.41 -19.57 51.63
CA ALA A 571 -4.96 -19.39 51.61
C ALA A 571 -4.29 -19.93 52.90
N LEU A 572 -4.88 -19.64 54.06
CA LEU A 572 -4.38 -20.16 55.34
C LEU A 572 -4.41 -21.70 55.41
N LEU A 573 -5.42 -22.33 54.81
CA LEU A 573 -5.57 -23.79 54.77
C LEU A 573 -4.58 -24.48 53.80
N GLU A 574 -4.11 -23.79 52.76
CA GLU A 574 -3.01 -24.30 51.91
C GLU A 574 -1.66 -24.23 52.65
N GLU A 575 -1.40 -23.14 53.38
CA GLU A 575 -0.15 -22.96 54.15
C GLU A 575 0.02 -23.98 55.30
N ILE A 576 -1.09 -24.46 55.87
CA ILE A 576 -1.08 -25.53 56.90
C ILE A 576 -0.80 -26.92 56.30
N LYS A 577 -1.06 -27.13 55.01
CA LYS A 577 -1.05 -28.47 54.38
C LYS A 577 0.35 -29.07 54.20
N ASP A 578 1.39 -28.23 54.13
CA ASP A 578 2.79 -28.65 53.92
C ASP A 578 3.56 -28.97 55.22
N LYS A 579 2.97 -28.75 56.40
CA LYS A 579 3.62 -29.04 57.71
C LYS A 579 3.10 -30.34 58.34
N LYS A 580 3.61 -31.47 57.85
CA LYS A 580 3.39 -32.79 58.50
C LYS A 580 3.90 -32.78 59.95
N ASP A 581 3.05 -33.28 60.85
CA ASP A 581 3.28 -33.43 62.29
C ASP A 581 3.76 -32.16 63.00
N SER A 582 2.84 -31.19 63.15
CA SER A 582 3.07 -29.98 63.94
C SER A 582 1.92 -29.67 64.91
N ILE A 583 2.28 -29.24 66.12
CA ILE A 583 1.34 -28.79 67.15
C ILE A 583 1.26 -27.27 67.05
N ILE A 584 0.09 -26.75 66.66
CA ILE A 584 -0.12 -25.30 66.53
C ILE A 584 -0.86 -24.81 67.77
N ARG A 585 -0.17 -23.96 68.54
CA ARG A 585 -0.79 -23.12 69.57
C ARG A 585 -1.11 -21.77 68.96
N ILE A 586 -2.34 -21.30 69.14
CA ILE A 586 -2.78 -19.97 68.73
C ILE A 586 -2.56 -19.05 69.93
N ASP A 587 -1.54 -18.20 69.88
CA ASP A 587 -1.28 -17.22 70.93
C ASP A 587 -2.52 -16.35 71.18
N GLY A 588 -2.90 -16.22 72.46
CA GLY A 588 -4.08 -15.47 72.88
C GLY A 588 -5.38 -16.28 73.00
N SER A 589 -5.38 -17.60 72.82
CA SER A 589 -6.56 -18.44 73.08
C SER A 589 -6.20 -19.80 73.67
N ASP A 590 -7.06 -20.35 74.55
CA ASP A 590 -6.83 -21.61 75.30
C ASP A 590 -7.10 -22.87 74.42
N VAL A 591 -6.74 -22.78 73.13
CA VAL A 591 -7.01 -23.74 72.05
C VAL A 591 -5.71 -24.30 71.50
N THR A 592 -5.57 -25.63 71.50
CA THR A 592 -4.44 -26.33 70.89
C THR A 592 -4.93 -27.20 69.75
N ILE A 593 -4.31 -27.05 68.57
CA ILE A 593 -4.61 -27.86 67.39
C ILE A 593 -3.45 -28.84 67.17
N GLU A 594 -3.75 -30.14 67.24
CA GLU A 594 -2.80 -31.21 67.01
C GLU A 594 -3.09 -31.88 65.66
N VAL A 595 -2.10 -31.87 64.76
CA VAL A 595 -2.18 -32.53 63.45
C VAL A 595 -1.23 -33.72 63.47
N LYS A 596 -1.76 -34.94 63.35
CA LYS A 596 -0.96 -36.17 63.34
C LYS A 596 -1.63 -37.29 62.54
N ASP A 597 -0.84 -38.05 61.80
CA ASP A 597 -1.29 -39.20 60.99
C ASP A 597 -2.51 -38.88 60.11
N ASN A 598 -2.46 -37.72 59.45
CA ASN A 598 -3.52 -37.21 58.56
C ASN A 598 -4.87 -36.95 59.26
N SER A 599 -4.88 -36.84 60.60
CA SER A 599 -6.03 -36.48 61.42
C SER A 599 -5.77 -35.18 62.20
N VAL A 600 -6.80 -34.37 62.41
CA VAL A 600 -6.73 -33.10 63.15
C VAL A 600 -7.59 -33.20 64.40
N ARG A 601 -7.03 -32.87 65.56
CA ARG A 601 -7.75 -32.79 66.84
C ARG A 601 -7.62 -31.37 67.41
N ILE A 602 -8.75 -30.80 67.81
CA ILE A 602 -8.84 -29.47 68.42
C ILE A 602 -9.27 -29.67 69.87
N ASN A 603 -8.41 -29.29 70.81
CA ASN A 603 -8.72 -29.26 72.23
C ASN A 603 -8.85 -27.81 72.70
N THR A 604 -10.01 -27.46 73.26
CA THR A 604 -10.23 -26.19 73.94
C THR A 604 -10.31 -26.44 75.44
N LYS A 605 -9.58 -25.65 76.25
CA LYS A 605 -9.89 -25.59 77.68
C LYS A 605 -11.14 -24.74 77.85
N LYS A 606 -12.19 -25.32 78.46
CA LYS A 606 -13.27 -24.52 79.03
C LYS A 606 -12.70 -23.76 80.23
N GLN A 607 -12.61 -22.43 80.12
CA GLN A 607 -12.59 -21.58 81.29
C GLN A 607 -14.05 -21.35 81.71
N GLU A 608 -14.35 -21.70 82.96
CA GLU A 608 -15.59 -21.30 83.62
C GLU A 608 -15.34 -19.90 84.19
N GLU A 609 -16.05 -18.89 83.66
CA GLU A 609 -16.15 -17.57 84.29
C GLU A 609 -17.56 -17.38 84.86
N ASN A 610 -17.60 -16.65 85.97
CA ASN A 610 -18.65 -16.62 87.00
C ASN A 610 -18.98 -15.17 87.34
#